data_AF-A0A0F9Z2L7-F1
#
_entry.id   AF-A0A0F9Z2L7-F1
#
_cell.length_a   1.000
_cell.length_b   1.000
_cell.length_c   1.000
_cell.angle_alpha   90.00
_cell.angle_beta   90.00
_cell.angle_gamma   90.00
#
_symmetry.space_group_name_H-M   'P 1'
#
loop_
_entity.id
_entity.type
_entity.pdbx_description
1 polymer ?
#
loop_
_entity_poly.entity_id
_entity_poly.type
_entity_poly.pdbx_seq_one_letter_code
_entity_poly.pdbx_strand_id
1 'polypeptide(L)'
;MGIVVEFNPDLALRNISEFMAGKRKKQECIPEPMKIGEVYDFLKEGQRLYYFGGEELPLLETKGNANLSEPLASIIILEATHYREDGKVFTKGKYKIVKIIAEGEIYFNGINKAYKGNNLNINWKIMEKVTRIAGIIIQDEKMLMVLGKKHQELWTPGGKIEPGETDEVCLSRELKEEIGVELLICEFFKEYTNPSFYHPERTTIERVYIAKVSGQIKPASEIRDFVWLCKEDFENKKYPMITNDQEKLIPDLIKAGIW
;
A
#
# COMPACT_ATOMS: atom_id res chain seq x y z
N MET A 1 4.93 16.73 -26.39
CA MET A 1 6.40 16.83 -26.31
C MET A 1 6.76 17.33 -24.93
N GLY A 2 7.11 16.43 -24.02
CA GLY A 2 7.67 16.78 -22.71
C GLY A 2 9.11 16.28 -22.66
N ILE A 3 9.99 17.05 -22.01
CA ILE A 3 11.35 16.59 -21.73
C ILE A 3 11.26 15.63 -20.53
N VAL A 4 11.86 14.46 -20.65
CA VAL A 4 12.07 13.55 -19.52
C VAL A 4 13.15 14.16 -18.65
N VAL A 5 12.78 14.64 -17.46
CA VAL A 5 13.75 15.02 -16.43
C VAL A 5 14.25 13.71 -15.82
N GLU A 6 15.52 13.36 -16.08
CA GLU A 6 16.18 12.25 -15.41
C GLU A 6 16.36 12.62 -13.94
N PHE A 7 15.56 12.00 -13.09
CA PHE A 7 15.42 12.33 -11.69
C PHE A 7 16.20 11.32 -10.85
N ASN A 8 17.16 11.80 -10.06
CA ASN A 8 17.81 11.01 -9.02
C ASN A 8 17.39 11.59 -7.65
N PRO A 9 16.44 10.97 -6.94
CA PRO A 9 15.96 11.44 -5.64
C PRO A 9 16.93 11.18 -4.51
N ASP A 10 17.92 10.32 -4.71
CA ASP A 10 18.73 9.79 -3.63
C ASP A 10 19.51 10.92 -2.94
N LEU A 11 19.55 10.89 -1.61
CA LEU A 11 20.42 11.78 -0.86
C LEU A 11 21.80 11.14 -0.73
N ALA A 12 22.75 11.60 -1.55
CA ALA A 12 24.13 11.14 -1.49
C ALA A 12 25.04 12.18 -0.80
N LEU A 13 25.60 11.82 0.35
CA LEU A 13 26.47 12.65 1.18
C LEU A 13 27.87 12.06 1.31
N ARG A 14 28.83 12.85 1.80
CA ARG A 14 30.20 12.39 2.06
C ARG A 14 30.28 11.62 3.38
N ASN A 15 31.33 10.82 3.54
CA ASN A 15 31.66 10.27 4.84
C ASN A 15 31.97 11.39 5.86
N ILE A 16 31.67 11.20 7.16
CA ILE A 16 31.92 12.20 8.20
C ILE A 16 33.39 12.57 8.35
N SER A 17 34.30 11.65 8.00
CA SER A 17 35.75 11.89 8.02
C SER A 17 36.19 13.08 7.16
N GLU A 18 35.47 13.41 6.08
CA GLU A 18 35.77 14.58 5.24
C GLU A 18 35.49 15.91 5.97
N PHE A 19 34.47 15.94 6.85
CA PHE A 19 34.25 17.07 7.75
C PHE A 19 35.32 17.14 8.84
N MET A 20 35.68 15.99 9.44
CA MET A 20 36.74 15.93 10.46
C MET A 20 38.10 16.39 9.90
N ALA A 21 38.35 16.14 8.61
CA ALA A 21 39.55 16.61 7.91
C ALA A 21 39.46 18.07 7.42
N GLY A 22 38.37 18.80 7.72
CA GLY A 22 38.18 20.19 7.33
C GLY A 22 37.90 20.42 5.84
N LYS A 23 37.60 19.37 5.07
CA LYS A 23 37.41 19.46 3.60
C LYS A 23 35.98 19.80 3.19
N ARG A 24 35.02 19.59 4.08
CA ARG A 24 33.57 19.72 3.81
C ARG A 24 32.84 20.29 5.01
N LYS A 25 31.68 20.90 4.77
CA LYS A 25 30.75 21.30 5.84
C LYS A 25 30.09 20.06 6.44
N LYS A 26 29.68 20.13 7.70
CA LYS A 26 29.01 19.02 8.40
C LYS A 26 27.74 18.55 7.66
N GLN A 27 26.98 19.47 7.08
CA GLN A 27 25.75 19.19 6.33
C GLN A 27 26.00 18.52 4.96
N GLU A 28 27.26 18.47 4.49
CA GLU A 28 27.62 17.71 3.29
C GLU A 28 27.97 16.25 3.61
N CYS A 29 27.93 15.86 4.89
CA CYS A 29 28.39 14.57 5.38
C CYS A 29 27.28 13.78 6.09
N ILE A 30 27.37 12.45 6.02
CA ILE A 30 26.53 11.52 6.78
C ILE A 30 26.87 11.64 8.26
N PRO A 31 25.88 11.73 9.18
CA PRO A 31 26.14 11.78 10.61
C PRO A 31 26.62 10.44 11.14
N GLU A 32 27.55 10.48 12.09
CA GLU A 32 28.01 9.29 12.82
C GLU A 32 27.99 9.58 14.34
N PRO A 33 27.26 8.79 15.14
CA PRO A 33 26.37 7.70 14.72
C PRO A 33 25.08 8.21 14.07
N MET A 34 24.54 7.43 13.14
CA MET A 34 23.16 7.57 12.68
C MET A 34 22.19 7.13 13.77
N LYS A 35 21.08 7.85 13.94
CA LYS A 35 20.04 7.51 14.92
C LYS A 35 18.67 7.53 14.25
N ILE A 36 17.92 6.43 14.41
CA ILE A 36 16.54 6.33 13.92
C ILE A 36 15.67 7.35 14.63
N GLY A 37 14.82 8.04 13.88
CA GLY A 37 13.91 9.07 14.37
C GLY A 37 14.50 10.49 14.39
N GLU A 38 15.83 10.61 14.35
CA GLU A 38 16.52 11.91 14.39
C GLU A 38 16.46 12.65 13.05
N VAL A 39 16.51 13.97 13.13
CA VAL A 39 16.46 14.89 12.00
C VAL A 39 17.82 15.56 11.82
N TYR A 40 18.30 15.58 10.58
CA TYR A 40 19.61 16.11 10.21
C TYR A 40 19.49 17.11 9.07
N ASP A 41 20.39 18.08 9.04
CA ASP A 41 20.50 19.04 7.94
C ASP A 41 21.36 18.45 6.81
N PHE A 42 21.00 18.75 5.56
CA PHE A 42 21.81 18.43 4.39
C PHE A 42 22.12 19.66 3.54
N LEU A 43 23.23 19.60 2.79
CA LEU A 43 23.63 20.59 1.80
C LEU A 43 24.20 19.92 0.55
N LYS A 44 23.73 20.32 -0.62
CA LYS A 44 24.17 19.83 -1.94
C LYS A 44 24.37 20.98 -2.92
N GLU A 45 25.42 20.89 -3.73
CA GLU A 45 25.56 21.71 -4.94
C GLU A 45 24.62 21.19 -6.04
N GLY A 46 24.03 22.14 -6.78
CA GLY A 46 23.02 21.93 -7.80
C GLY A 46 21.58 22.00 -7.27
N GLN A 47 20.64 22.13 -8.20
CA GLN A 47 19.22 22.03 -7.92
C GLN A 47 18.84 20.55 -7.75
N ARG A 48 18.31 20.18 -6.59
CA ARG A 48 17.83 18.83 -6.28
C ARG A 48 16.32 18.85 -6.05
N LEU A 49 15.62 17.93 -6.67
CA LEU A 49 14.18 17.76 -6.47
C LEU A 49 14.00 16.52 -5.59
N TYR A 50 13.27 16.66 -4.50
CA TYR A 50 12.98 15.59 -3.55
C TYR A 50 11.47 15.41 -3.44
N TYR A 51 11.02 14.17 -3.19
CA TYR A 51 9.62 13.90 -2.92
C TYR A 51 9.23 14.38 -1.53
N PHE A 52 8.06 15.00 -1.44
CA PHE A 52 7.44 15.43 -0.19
C PHE A 52 6.11 14.67 -0.06
N GLY A 53 5.82 14.15 1.13
CA GLY A 53 4.61 13.33 1.37
C GLY A 53 4.80 12.14 2.30
N GLY A 54 5.95 12.03 2.97
CA GLY A 54 6.26 10.88 3.83
C GLY A 54 6.86 9.69 3.09
N GLU A 55 7.09 9.82 1.78
CA GLU A 55 7.83 8.83 1.00
C GLU A 55 9.28 8.78 1.44
N GLU A 56 9.80 7.56 1.53
CA GLU A 56 11.14 7.28 2.00
C GLU A 56 12.13 7.21 0.81
N LEU A 57 13.37 7.63 1.06
CA LEU A 57 14.46 7.73 0.10
C LEU A 57 15.72 7.07 0.66
N PRO A 58 16.62 6.55 -0.18
CA PRO A 58 17.88 6.01 0.28
C PRO A 58 18.87 7.15 0.61
N LEU A 59 19.55 6.99 1.74
CA LEU A 59 20.75 7.74 2.09
C LEU A 59 21.98 6.94 1.65
N LEU A 60 22.79 7.53 0.78
CA LEU A 60 23.99 6.92 0.21
C LEU A 60 25.25 7.68 0.63
N GLU A 61 26.38 6.97 0.76
CA GLU A 61 27.68 7.62 0.71
C GLU A 61 28.10 7.82 -0.76
N THR A 62 28.71 8.96 -1.07
CA THR A 62 29.34 9.21 -2.36
C THR A 62 30.83 9.49 -2.23
N LYS A 63 31.63 8.94 -3.16
CA LYS A 63 33.04 9.30 -3.37
C LYS A 63 33.24 10.29 -4.52
N GLY A 64 32.16 10.69 -5.18
CA GLY A 64 32.15 11.61 -6.33
C GLY A 64 32.06 10.84 -7.66
N ASN A 65 31.85 11.55 -8.77
CA ASN A 65 31.79 10.96 -10.11
C ASN A 65 30.81 9.78 -10.23
N ALA A 66 29.64 9.90 -9.60
CA ALA A 66 28.62 8.84 -9.52
C ALA A 66 29.10 7.51 -8.87
N ASN A 67 30.25 7.52 -8.17
CA ASN A 67 30.64 6.44 -7.28
C ASN A 67 29.86 6.57 -5.97
N LEU A 68 28.89 5.67 -5.81
CA LEU A 68 27.92 5.61 -4.71
C LEU A 68 28.08 4.29 -3.96
N SER A 69 27.90 4.31 -2.64
CA SER A 69 27.78 3.10 -1.83
C SER A 69 26.42 2.42 -2.04
N GLU A 70 26.27 1.24 -1.46
CA GLU A 70 24.95 0.69 -1.14
C GLU A 70 24.20 1.63 -0.15
N PRO A 71 22.86 1.53 -0.08
CA PRO A 71 22.07 2.29 0.89
C PRO A 71 22.47 2.03 2.35
N LEU A 72 22.69 3.12 3.08
CA LEU A 72 23.09 3.09 4.49
C LEU A 72 21.89 3.32 5.43
N ALA A 73 20.90 4.07 4.98
CA ALA A 73 19.68 4.33 5.73
C ALA A 73 18.50 4.65 4.80
N SER A 74 17.30 4.47 5.33
CA SER A 74 16.07 5.04 4.78
C SER A 74 15.77 6.37 5.44
N ILE A 75 15.42 7.37 4.64
CA ILE A 75 15.17 8.74 5.11
C ILE A 75 13.90 9.33 4.52
N ILE A 76 13.30 10.30 5.21
CA ILE A 76 12.23 11.15 4.64
C ILE A 76 12.77 12.58 4.55
N ILE A 77 12.61 13.22 3.39
CA ILE A 77 12.92 14.64 3.23
C ILE A 77 11.78 15.46 3.83
N LEU A 78 12.12 16.33 4.79
CA LEU A 78 11.14 17.16 5.51
C LEU A 78 11.02 18.54 4.89
N GLU A 79 12.13 19.11 4.45
CA GLU A 79 12.19 20.40 3.77
C GLU A 79 13.35 20.42 2.79
N ALA A 80 13.21 21.17 1.70
CA ALA A 80 14.31 21.53 0.82
C ALA A 80 14.14 22.97 0.33
N THR A 81 15.24 23.71 0.26
CA THR A 81 15.29 25.10 -0.19
C THR A 81 16.44 25.27 -1.17
N HIS A 82 16.13 25.83 -2.35
CA HIS A 82 17.11 26.19 -3.36
C HIS A 82 17.56 27.63 -3.17
N TYR A 83 18.86 27.87 -3.28
CA TYR A 83 19.41 29.21 -3.22
C TYR A 83 20.66 29.33 -4.10
N ARG A 84 21.09 30.57 -4.36
CA ARG A 84 22.28 30.87 -5.15
C ARG A 84 23.31 31.58 -4.27
N GLU A 85 24.57 31.14 -4.33
CA GLU A 85 25.70 31.72 -3.61
C GLU A 85 26.92 31.65 -4.53
N ASP A 86 27.67 32.75 -4.66
CA ASP A 86 28.85 32.87 -5.54
C ASP A 86 28.64 32.34 -6.97
N GLY A 87 27.49 32.67 -7.54
CA GLY A 87 27.12 32.26 -8.90
C GLY A 87 26.67 30.80 -9.03
N LYS A 88 26.82 29.97 -8.00
CA LYS A 88 26.45 28.55 -7.95
C LYS A 88 25.09 28.34 -7.28
N VAL A 89 24.39 27.29 -7.70
CA VAL A 89 23.10 26.88 -7.12
C VAL A 89 23.33 25.80 -6.08
N PHE A 90 22.62 25.89 -4.96
CA PHE A 90 22.65 24.93 -3.88
C PHE A 90 21.23 24.52 -3.49
N THR A 91 21.12 23.31 -2.94
CA THR A 91 19.94 22.81 -2.25
C THR A 91 20.33 22.47 -0.82
N LYS A 92 19.62 23.03 0.16
CA LYS A 92 19.75 22.65 1.58
C LYS A 92 18.40 22.21 2.12
N GLY A 93 18.38 21.50 3.24
CA GLY A 93 17.14 21.10 3.87
C GLY A 93 17.33 20.17 5.06
N LYS A 94 16.26 19.50 5.47
CA LYS A 94 16.26 18.53 6.56
C LYS A 94 15.75 17.18 6.10
N TYR A 95 16.31 16.13 6.67
CA TYR A 95 15.86 14.76 6.49
C TYR A 95 15.77 14.03 7.82
N LYS A 96 14.83 13.10 7.94
CA LYS A 96 14.66 12.23 9.11
C LYS A 96 15.13 10.82 8.77
N ILE A 97 15.91 10.19 9.66
CA ILE A 97 16.24 8.77 9.52
C ILE A 97 15.04 7.93 9.97
N VAL A 98 14.54 7.07 9.09
CA VAL A 98 13.43 6.14 9.37
C VAL A 98 13.97 4.75 9.72
N LYS A 99 15.02 4.31 9.03
CA LYS A 99 15.64 3.00 9.25
C LYS A 99 17.14 3.09 8.97
N ILE A 100 17.95 2.38 9.74
CA ILE A 100 19.37 2.13 9.41
C ILE A 100 19.46 0.75 8.77
N ILE A 101 20.19 0.65 7.66
CA ILE A 101 20.30 -0.57 6.87
C ILE A 101 21.60 -1.26 7.26
N ALA A 102 21.52 -2.50 7.72
CA ALA A 102 22.72 -3.27 8.05
C ALA A 102 23.45 -3.73 6.79
N GLU A 103 24.75 -3.96 6.90
CA GLU A 103 25.57 -4.44 5.78
C GLU A 103 25.04 -5.80 5.30
N GLY A 104 24.69 -5.89 4.01
CA GLY A 104 24.10 -7.09 3.41
C GLY A 104 22.57 -7.22 3.56
N GLU A 105 21.90 -6.32 4.29
CA GLU A 105 20.44 -6.25 4.27
C GLU A 105 19.93 -5.57 3.00
N ILE A 106 19.00 -6.24 2.31
CA ILE A 106 18.30 -5.67 1.15
C ILE A 106 17.21 -4.74 1.68
N TYR A 107 17.30 -3.46 1.33
CA TYR A 107 16.26 -2.50 1.68
C TYR A 107 15.96 -1.56 0.51
N PHE A 108 14.66 -1.46 0.20
CA PHE A 108 14.11 -0.74 -0.94
C PHE A 108 13.78 0.69 -0.56
N ASN A 109 14.03 1.68 -1.43
CA ASN A 109 13.19 2.88 -1.55
C ASN A 109 13.60 3.73 -2.76
N GLY A 110 12.62 4.31 -3.45
CA GLY A 110 12.85 5.32 -4.48
C GLY A 110 12.96 4.77 -5.89
N ILE A 111 14.16 4.40 -6.37
CA ILE A 111 14.39 4.08 -7.80
C ILE A 111 15.56 3.07 -7.96
N ASN A 112 15.23 1.76 -8.06
CA ASN A 112 16.12 0.59 -8.29
C ASN A 112 17.65 0.75 -8.45
N LYS A 113 18.42 -0.14 -7.77
CA LYS A 113 19.55 -0.82 -8.43
C LYS A 113 19.74 -2.27 -7.97
N ALA A 114 19.80 -3.17 -8.95
CA ALA A 114 20.06 -4.60 -8.81
C ALA A 114 21.56 -4.92 -8.99
N TYR A 115 22.08 -5.90 -8.24
CA TYR A 115 22.49 -7.23 -8.74
C TYR A 115 23.58 -7.90 -7.88
N LYS A 116 23.29 -9.12 -7.40
CA LYS A 116 24.00 -10.35 -7.81
C LYS A 116 23.27 -11.61 -7.34
N GLY A 117 23.06 -12.55 -8.26
CA GLY A 117 22.89 -13.98 -7.94
C GLY A 117 21.47 -14.53 -8.04
N ASN A 118 21.14 -15.04 -9.22
CA ASN A 118 20.14 -16.06 -9.56
C ASN A 118 18.66 -15.82 -9.22
N ASN A 119 17.91 -15.62 -10.31
CA ASN A 119 16.49 -15.96 -10.50
C ASN A 119 15.55 -15.50 -9.39
N LEU A 120 14.99 -14.32 -9.57
CA LEU A 120 13.58 -14.06 -9.29
C LEU A 120 13.15 -12.85 -10.14
N ASN A 121 12.32 -13.12 -11.15
CA ASN A 121 11.56 -12.10 -11.86
C ASN A 121 10.63 -11.42 -10.84
N ILE A 122 10.99 -10.23 -10.34
CA ILE A 122 10.10 -9.43 -9.49
C ILE A 122 10.00 -8.03 -10.09
N ASN A 123 8.83 -7.81 -10.70
CA ASN A 123 8.40 -6.59 -11.35
C ASN A 123 7.89 -5.63 -10.26
N TRP A 124 8.60 -4.53 -9.98
CA TRP A 124 8.15 -3.52 -9.02
C TRP A 124 7.14 -2.58 -9.67
N LYS A 125 5.89 -3.01 -9.77
CA LYS A 125 4.75 -2.09 -9.88
C LYS A 125 4.47 -1.56 -8.48
N ILE A 126 4.24 -0.25 -8.35
CA ILE A 126 3.48 0.28 -7.21
C ILE A 126 2.23 -0.58 -7.13
N MET A 127 2.11 -1.39 -6.08
CA MET A 127 0.92 -2.22 -5.96
C MET A 127 -0.23 -1.31 -5.61
N GLU A 128 -1.01 -0.95 -6.62
CA GLU A 128 -2.24 -0.18 -6.46
C GLU A 128 -3.06 -0.88 -5.38
N LYS A 129 -3.23 -0.22 -4.24
CA LYS A 129 -4.06 -0.72 -3.15
C LYS A 129 -5.50 -0.41 -3.51
N VAL A 130 -6.31 -1.47 -3.57
CA VAL A 130 -7.74 -1.36 -3.81
C VAL A 130 -8.45 -1.83 -2.58
N THR A 131 -9.15 -0.92 -1.91
CA THR A 131 -10.01 -1.27 -0.77
C THR A 131 -11.40 -1.63 -1.28
N ARG A 132 -11.91 -2.78 -0.84
CA ARG A 132 -13.28 -3.23 -1.04
C ARG A 132 -13.98 -3.40 0.30
N ILE A 133 -15.26 -3.07 0.35
CA ILE A 133 -16.13 -3.27 1.50
C ILE A 133 -17.08 -4.41 1.18
N ALA A 134 -17.19 -5.37 2.08
CA ALA A 134 -18.02 -6.56 1.94
C ALA A 134 -19.05 -6.65 3.08
N GLY A 135 -20.29 -6.99 2.74
CA GLY A 135 -21.40 -7.17 3.69
C GLY A 135 -21.72 -8.64 3.95
N ILE A 136 -21.73 -9.03 5.23
CA ILE A 136 -22.18 -10.32 5.72
C ILE A 136 -23.63 -10.18 6.17
N ILE A 137 -24.55 -10.72 5.38
CA ILE A 137 -25.98 -10.73 5.68
C ILE A 137 -26.37 -12.17 5.99
N ILE A 138 -26.82 -12.41 7.22
CA ILE A 138 -27.24 -13.74 7.69
C ILE A 138 -28.73 -13.72 8.00
N GLN A 139 -29.46 -14.68 7.44
CA GLN A 139 -30.87 -14.91 7.70
C GLN A 139 -31.13 -16.42 7.80
N ASP A 140 -31.88 -16.85 8.81
CA ASP A 140 -32.25 -18.26 9.01
C ASP A 140 -31.04 -19.21 8.96
N GLU A 141 -29.95 -18.83 9.64
CA GLU A 141 -28.66 -19.53 9.68
C GLU A 141 -27.98 -19.71 8.30
N LYS A 142 -28.38 -18.92 7.31
CA LYS A 142 -27.79 -18.90 5.97
C LYS A 142 -27.18 -17.56 5.67
N MET A 143 -26.04 -17.59 5.00
CA MET A 143 -25.32 -16.41 4.57
C MET A 143 -25.68 -16.06 3.13
N LEU A 144 -25.97 -14.80 2.87
CA LEU A 144 -26.22 -14.32 1.51
C LEU A 144 -24.93 -14.28 0.71
N MET A 145 -24.93 -14.97 -0.42
CA MET A 145 -23.87 -14.93 -1.42
C MET A 145 -24.47 -14.50 -2.76
N VAL A 146 -23.75 -13.68 -3.52
CA VAL A 146 -24.17 -13.20 -4.84
C VAL A 146 -23.36 -13.86 -5.96
N LEU A 147 -23.97 -13.92 -7.15
CA LEU A 147 -23.40 -14.49 -8.35
C LEU A 147 -23.50 -13.48 -9.50
N GLY A 148 -22.37 -13.06 -10.06
CA GLY A 148 -22.37 -12.09 -11.15
C GLY A 148 -22.74 -12.66 -12.51
N LYS A 149 -23.00 -11.76 -13.45
CA LYS A 149 -23.33 -12.07 -14.85
C LYS A 149 -22.15 -12.66 -15.64
N LYS A 150 -20.91 -12.36 -15.23
CA LYS A 150 -19.67 -12.73 -15.93
C LYS A 150 -18.87 -13.83 -15.23
N HIS A 151 -19.31 -14.26 -14.05
CA HIS A 151 -18.59 -15.16 -13.16
C HIS A 151 -19.44 -16.37 -12.82
N GLN A 152 -18.81 -17.51 -12.52
CA GLN A 152 -19.49 -18.72 -12.04
C GLN A 152 -19.33 -18.90 -10.53
N GLU A 153 -18.49 -18.07 -9.91
CA GLU A 153 -18.12 -18.11 -8.52
C GLU A 153 -19.01 -17.21 -7.67
N LEU A 154 -19.21 -17.59 -6.41
CA LEU A 154 -19.96 -16.82 -5.41
C LEU A 154 -19.06 -15.87 -4.62
N TRP A 155 -19.63 -14.74 -4.18
CA TRP A 155 -18.99 -13.78 -3.26
C TRP A 155 -19.98 -13.07 -2.34
N THR A 156 -19.46 -12.37 -1.33
CA THR A 156 -20.26 -11.48 -0.47
C THR A 156 -20.58 -10.17 -1.19
N PRO A 157 -21.82 -9.67 -1.14
CA PRO A 157 -22.18 -8.41 -1.78
C PRO A 157 -21.36 -7.24 -1.22
N GLY A 158 -21.11 -6.24 -2.06
CA GLY A 158 -20.25 -5.10 -1.76
C GLY A 158 -19.20 -4.83 -2.84
N GLY A 159 -18.55 -3.67 -2.75
CA GLY A 159 -17.73 -3.17 -3.84
C GLY A 159 -16.55 -2.31 -3.41
N LYS A 160 -16.03 -1.55 -4.36
CA LYS A 160 -14.83 -0.73 -4.16
C LYS A 160 -15.23 0.58 -3.49
N ILE A 161 -14.46 1.00 -2.50
CA ILE A 161 -14.66 2.32 -1.89
C ILE A 161 -14.31 3.44 -2.87
N GLU A 162 -15.15 4.46 -2.96
CA GLU A 162 -14.88 5.66 -3.76
C GLU A 162 -14.15 6.76 -2.96
N PRO A 163 -13.46 7.71 -3.62
CA PRO A 163 -12.75 8.77 -2.93
C PRO A 163 -13.68 9.61 -2.02
N GLY A 164 -13.38 9.63 -0.73
CA GLY A 164 -14.12 10.40 0.27
C GLY A 164 -15.31 9.67 0.89
N GLU A 165 -15.61 8.44 0.47
CA GLU A 165 -16.62 7.61 1.14
C GLU A 165 -16.10 7.06 2.47
N THR A 166 -17.01 6.90 3.44
CA THR A 166 -16.77 6.01 4.58
C THR A 166 -17.15 4.59 4.20
N ASP A 167 -16.63 3.60 4.93
CA ASP A 167 -16.91 2.19 4.68
C ASP A 167 -18.43 1.88 4.75
N GLU A 168 -19.15 2.52 5.68
CA GLU A 168 -20.61 2.40 5.80
C GLU A 168 -21.36 3.02 4.60
N VAL A 169 -20.93 4.20 4.13
CA VAL A 169 -21.52 4.84 2.95
C VAL A 169 -21.30 3.99 1.70
N CYS A 170 -20.09 3.47 1.52
CA CYS A 170 -19.76 2.55 0.43
C CYS A 170 -20.62 1.29 0.50
N LEU A 171 -20.72 0.62 1.66
CA LEU A 171 -21.51 -0.58 1.79
C LEU A 171 -23.00 -0.31 1.53
N SER A 172 -23.54 0.80 2.06
CA SER A 172 -24.94 1.17 1.82
C SER A 172 -25.22 1.42 0.34
N ARG A 173 -24.30 2.07 -0.39
CA ARG A 173 -24.43 2.32 -1.83
C ARG A 173 -24.41 0.99 -2.61
N GLU A 174 -23.40 0.17 -2.36
CA GLU A 174 -23.20 -1.10 -3.08
C GLU A 174 -24.38 -2.07 -2.86
N LEU A 175 -24.85 -2.25 -1.62
CA LEU A 175 -26.00 -3.12 -1.34
C LEU A 175 -27.28 -2.63 -2.03
N LYS A 176 -27.46 -1.32 -2.12
CA LYS A 176 -28.61 -0.73 -2.83
C LYS A 176 -28.51 -0.95 -4.34
N GLU A 177 -27.33 -0.82 -4.91
CA GLU A 177 -27.06 -0.98 -6.35
C GLU A 177 -27.09 -2.44 -6.81
N GLU A 178 -26.48 -3.35 -6.05
CA GLU A 178 -26.32 -4.77 -6.40
C GLU A 178 -27.56 -5.61 -6.10
N ILE A 179 -28.25 -5.34 -4.98
CA ILE A 179 -29.32 -6.21 -4.47
C ILE A 179 -30.56 -5.47 -3.96
N GLY A 180 -30.61 -4.14 -4.08
CA GLY A 180 -31.83 -3.35 -3.88
C GLY A 180 -32.31 -3.22 -2.42
N VAL A 181 -31.42 -3.38 -1.44
CA VAL A 181 -31.75 -3.28 -0.01
C VAL A 181 -31.14 -2.06 0.66
N GLU A 182 -31.73 -1.64 1.78
CA GLU A 182 -31.24 -0.54 2.61
C GLU A 182 -30.45 -1.09 3.81
N LEU A 183 -29.27 -0.54 4.07
CA LEU A 183 -28.42 -0.89 5.20
C LEU A 183 -28.98 -0.28 6.51
N LEU A 184 -29.18 -1.11 7.52
CA LEU A 184 -29.69 -0.69 8.85
C LEU A 184 -28.60 -0.70 9.92
N ILE A 185 -27.71 -1.69 9.89
CA ILE A 185 -26.61 -1.86 10.84
C ILE A 185 -25.38 -2.26 10.05
N CYS A 186 -24.25 -1.65 10.38
CA CYS A 186 -22.94 -1.90 9.79
C CYS A 186 -21.91 -2.08 10.92
N GLU A 187 -21.57 -3.33 11.26
CA GLU A 187 -20.62 -3.63 12.34
C GLU A 187 -19.34 -4.23 11.76
N PHE A 188 -18.20 -3.60 12.01
CA PHE A 188 -16.91 -4.10 11.51
C PHE A 188 -16.61 -5.49 12.10
N PHE A 189 -16.31 -6.45 11.23
CA PHE A 189 -15.91 -7.79 11.63
C PHE A 189 -14.39 -7.97 11.53
N LYS A 190 -13.84 -7.85 10.31
CA LYS A 190 -12.43 -8.18 10.04
C LYS A 190 -11.95 -7.54 8.75
N GLU A 191 -10.63 -7.37 8.63
CA GLU A 191 -9.95 -6.95 7.41
C GLU A 191 -9.02 -8.06 6.92
N TYR A 192 -9.04 -8.32 5.61
CA TYR A 192 -8.13 -9.23 4.92
C TYR A 192 -7.30 -8.42 3.93
N THR A 193 -6.00 -8.73 3.82
CA THR A 193 -5.09 -8.08 2.88
C THR A 193 -4.35 -9.14 2.09
N ASN A 194 -4.59 -9.21 0.78
CA ASN A 194 -3.99 -10.19 -0.11
C ASN A 194 -3.67 -9.58 -1.49
N PRO A 195 -2.77 -10.19 -2.27
CA PRO A 195 -2.63 -9.86 -3.69
C PRO A 195 -3.97 -10.04 -4.42
N SER A 196 -4.31 -9.14 -5.34
CA SER A 196 -5.55 -9.23 -6.11
C SER A 196 -5.51 -10.46 -7.02
N PHE A 197 -6.58 -11.24 -7.00
CA PHE A 197 -6.66 -12.50 -7.74
C PHE A 197 -6.47 -12.33 -9.26
N TYR A 198 -7.10 -11.31 -9.84
CA TYR A 198 -7.03 -11.03 -11.28
C TYR A 198 -5.86 -10.13 -11.67
N HIS A 199 -5.29 -9.41 -10.70
CA HIS A 199 -4.20 -8.46 -10.92
C HIS A 199 -3.13 -8.64 -9.83
N PRO A 200 -2.25 -9.66 -9.93
CA PRO A 200 -1.25 -9.97 -8.91
C PRO A 200 -0.34 -8.80 -8.54
N GLU A 201 -0.25 -7.81 -9.43
CA GLU A 201 0.43 -6.54 -9.18
C GLU A 201 -0.32 -5.58 -8.25
N ARG A 202 -1.53 -5.88 -7.80
CA ARG A 202 -2.37 -5.05 -6.93
C ARG A 202 -2.51 -5.72 -5.58
N THR A 203 -2.66 -4.93 -4.53
CA THR A 203 -3.06 -5.45 -3.22
C THR A 203 -4.53 -5.12 -3.00
N THR A 204 -5.36 -6.15 -2.79
CA THR A 204 -6.73 -5.97 -2.35
C THR A 204 -6.76 -5.95 -0.82
N ILE A 205 -7.41 -4.91 -0.28
CA ILE A 205 -7.79 -4.85 1.13
C ILE A 205 -9.30 -5.06 1.17
N GLU A 206 -9.76 -6.16 1.76
CA GLU A 206 -11.18 -6.46 1.90
C GLU A 206 -11.58 -6.27 3.37
N ARG A 207 -12.43 -5.27 3.62
CA ARG A 207 -13.00 -5.00 4.94
C ARG A 207 -14.41 -5.54 5.00
N VAL A 208 -14.63 -6.40 5.98
CA VAL A 208 -15.85 -7.18 6.10
C VAL A 208 -16.67 -6.67 7.27
N TYR A 209 -17.96 -6.44 7.02
CA TYR A 209 -18.93 -5.92 7.98
C TYR A 209 -20.10 -6.87 8.14
N ILE A 210 -20.56 -7.07 9.37
CA ILE A 210 -21.85 -7.71 9.65
C ILE A 210 -22.94 -6.68 9.37
N ALA A 211 -23.83 -7.02 8.44
CA ALA A 211 -24.85 -6.11 7.95
C ALA A 211 -26.26 -6.61 8.31
N LYS A 212 -27.08 -5.73 8.87
CA LYS A 212 -28.54 -5.91 8.86
C LYS A 212 -29.14 -5.02 7.80
N VAL A 213 -30.06 -5.56 7.03
CA VAL A 213 -30.68 -4.87 5.90
C VAL A 213 -32.20 -4.91 5.97
N SER A 214 -32.85 -4.00 5.25
CA SER A 214 -34.29 -4.00 5.03
C SER A 214 -34.63 -3.94 3.55
N GLY A 215 -35.77 -4.54 3.19
CA GLY A 215 -36.20 -4.68 1.81
C GLY A 215 -36.08 -6.11 1.30
N GLN A 216 -36.49 -6.32 0.05
CA GLN A 216 -36.42 -7.62 -0.61
C GLN A 216 -35.17 -7.66 -1.49
N ILE A 217 -34.36 -8.71 -1.31
CA ILE A 217 -33.19 -8.98 -2.16
C ILE A 217 -33.64 -9.13 -3.62
N LYS A 218 -33.11 -8.28 -4.49
CA LYS A 218 -33.37 -8.28 -5.93
C LYS A 218 -32.05 -8.04 -6.67
N PRO A 219 -31.47 -9.07 -7.29
CA PRO A 219 -30.28 -8.91 -8.12
C PRO A 219 -30.42 -7.78 -9.14
N ALA A 220 -29.43 -6.91 -9.17
CA ALA A 220 -29.34 -5.77 -10.06
C ALA A 220 -27.88 -5.55 -10.50
N SER A 221 -27.66 -4.57 -11.38
CA SER A 221 -26.34 -4.20 -11.91
C SER A 221 -25.54 -5.40 -12.45
N GLU A 222 -24.39 -5.76 -11.86
CA GLU A 222 -23.53 -6.88 -12.24
C GLU A 222 -24.01 -8.23 -11.72
N ILE A 223 -24.91 -8.24 -10.72
CA ILE A 223 -25.40 -9.45 -10.08
C ILE A 223 -26.49 -10.08 -10.96
N ARG A 224 -26.34 -11.37 -11.22
CA ARG A 224 -27.29 -12.19 -11.98
C ARG A 224 -28.26 -12.89 -11.04
N ASP A 225 -27.74 -13.45 -9.95
CA ASP A 225 -28.50 -14.28 -9.02
C ASP A 225 -27.86 -14.24 -7.63
N PHE A 226 -28.50 -14.87 -6.64
CA PHE A 226 -27.99 -15.01 -5.29
C PHE A 226 -28.31 -16.40 -4.72
N VAL A 227 -27.56 -16.79 -3.69
CA VAL A 227 -27.72 -18.04 -2.96
C VAL A 227 -27.70 -17.75 -1.47
N TRP A 228 -28.62 -18.37 -0.74
CA TRP A 228 -28.55 -18.47 0.71
C TRP A 228 -27.72 -19.71 1.07
N LEU A 229 -26.42 -19.50 1.25
CA LEU A 229 -25.45 -20.56 1.53
C LEU A 229 -25.64 -21.04 2.97
N CYS A 230 -25.81 -22.36 3.18
CA CYS A 230 -25.78 -22.98 4.51
C CYS A 230 -24.41 -23.62 4.81
N LYS A 231 -24.17 -24.01 6.07
CA LYS A 231 -22.92 -24.66 6.48
C LYS A 231 -22.63 -25.94 5.70
N GLU A 232 -23.64 -26.76 5.47
CA GLU A 232 -23.52 -28.00 4.70
C GLU A 232 -23.13 -27.74 3.24
N ASP A 233 -23.68 -26.70 2.61
CA ASP A 233 -23.31 -26.32 1.24
C ASP A 233 -21.83 -25.92 1.15
N PHE A 234 -21.31 -25.22 2.18
CA PHE A 234 -19.90 -24.84 2.27
C PHE A 234 -18.98 -26.04 2.51
N GLU A 235 -19.30 -26.89 3.49
CA GLU A 235 -18.51 -28.09 3.82
C GLU A 235 -18.40 -29.05 2.63
N ASN A 236 -19.48 -29.21 1.88
CA ASN A 236 -19.52 -30.04 0.68
C ASN A 236 -18.93 -29.35 -0.57
N LYS A 237 -18.42 -28.11 -0.46
CA LYS A 237 -17.89 -27.30 -1.56
C LYS A 237 -18.83 -27.25 -2.76
N LYS A 238 -20.13 -27.11 -2.49
CA LYS A 238 -21.19 -27.17 -3.51
C LYS A 238 -21.04 -26.09 -4.58
N TYR A 239 -20.47 -24.95 -4.20
CA TYR A 239 -20.26 -23.80 -5.08
C TYR A 239 -18.79 -23.37 -5.07
N PRO A 240 -18.23 -22.94 -6.23
CA PRO A 240 -16.93 -22.30 -6.27
C PRO A 240 -17.04 -20.88 -5.68
N MET A 241 -16.04 -20.46 -4.90
CA MET A 241 -15.94 -19.11 -4.32
C MET A 241 -14.92 -18.27 -5.09
N ILE A 242 -15.17 -16.96 -5.25
CA ILE A 242 -14.37 -16.12 -6.16
C ILE A 242 -12.96 -15.84 -5.61
N THR A 243 -12.77 -15.84 -4.30
CA THR A 243 -11.47 -15.58 -3.67
C THR A 243 -11.15 -16.58 -2.56
N ASN A 244 -9.85 -16.76 -2.31
CA ASN A 244 -9.32 -17.46 -1.14
C ASN A 244 -9.72 -16.79 0.19
N ASP A 245 -10.14 -15.51 0.16
CA ASP A 245 -10.57 -14.79 1.35
C ASP A 245 -11.94 -15.25 1.80
N GLN A 246 -12.83 -15.56 0.87
CA GLN A 246 -14.13 -16.17 1.18
C GLN A 246 -13.97 -17.56 1.81
N GLU A 247 -12.96 -18.33 1.39
CA GLU A 247 -12.64 -19.62 2.01
C GLU A 247 -12.12 -19.49 3.46
N LYS A 248 -11.52 -18.35 3.84
CA LYS A 248 -11.05 -18.07 5.20
C LYS A 248 -12.12 -17.38 6.06
N LEU A 249 -12.91 -16.50 5.44
CA LEU A 249 -13.96 -15.71 6.06
C LEU A 249 -15.01 -16.59 6.73
N ILE A 250 -15.49 -17.59 6.01
CA ILE A 250 -16.50 -18.50 6.52
C ILE A 250 -16.03 -19.25 7.80
N PRO A 251 -14.85 -19.91 7.80
CA PRO A 251 -14.29 -20.48 9.03
C PRO A 251 -14.12 -19.46 10.17
N ASP A 252 -13.72 -18.23 9.86
CA ASP A 252 -13.60 -17.15 10.86
C ASP A 252 -14.96 -16.77 11.47
N LEU A 253 -16.02 -16.70 10.67
CA LEU A 253 -17.39 -16.41 11.12
C LEU A 253 -17.94 -17.52 12.02
N ILE A 254 -17.71 -18.78 11.66
CA ILE A 254 -18.10 -19.96 12.47
C ILE A 254 -17.35 -19.93 13.81
N LYS A 255 -16.04 -19.70 13.79
CA LYS A 255 -15.22 -19.62 15.01
C LYS A 255 -15.67 -18.48 15.93
N ALA A 256 -16.13 -17.37 15.36
CA ALA A 256 -16.66 -16.23 16.11
C ALA A 256 -18.09 -16.45 16.63
N GLY A 257 -18.77 -17.53 16.25
CA GLY A 257 -20.16 -17.80 16.62
C GLY A 257 -21.17 -16.87 15.95
N ILE A 258 -20.79 -16.23 14.85
CA ILE A 258 -21.65 -15.32 14.07
C ILE A 258 -22.48 -16.11 13.04
N TRP A 259 -21.91 -17.19 12.51
CA TRP A 259 -22.59 -18.09 11.58
C TRP A 259 -22.67 -19.51 12.13
#